data_AF-A0A5B7C1S8-F1
#
_entry.id   AF-A0A5B7C1S8-F1
#
_cell.length_a   1.000
_cell.length_b   1.000
_cell.length_c   1.000
_cell.angle_alpha   90.00
_cell.angle_beta   90.00
_cell.angle_gamma   90.00
#
_symmetry.space_group_name_H-M   'P 1'
#
loop_
_entity.id
_entity.type
_entity.pdbx_description
1 polymer ?
#
loop_
_entity_poly.entity_id
_entity_poly.type
_entity_poly.pdbx_seq_one_letter_code
_entity_poly.pdbx_strand_id
1 'polypeptide(L)'
;GDNYSTWFRSMQMALRAKNKLGFVDGSISKPVSTSPTFHQWVRVNDMVTSWILHSITSDLASSIIYSESAYEIWTDLKERFSQPNVTKIFEIKQAISTWKQENLSVTTYFTHLKSLWDELATYSTFPTCT
;
A
#
# COMPACT_ATOMS: atom_id res chain seq x y z
N GLY A 1 11.17 -1.40 1.04
CA GLY A 1 11.91 -0.12 1.07
C GLY A 1 11.43 0.70 2.24
N ASP A 2 12.27 1.58 2.79
CA ASP A 2 12.09 2.19 4.11
C ASP A 2 10.78 2.98 4.30
N ASN A 3 10.15 3.45 3.21
CA ASN A 3 8.86 4.16 3.25
C ASN A 3 7.72 3.46 2.48
N TYR A 4 7.92 2.21 2.05
CA TYR A 4 6.97 1.55 1.16
C TYR A 4 5.60 1.32 1.81
N SER A 5 5.54 0.84 3.05
CA SER A 5 4.27 0.54 3.74
C SER A 5 3.41 1.79 3.93
N THR A 6 4.01 2.88 4.40
CA THR A 6 3.35 4.17 4.59
C THR A 6 2.88 4.75 3.25
N TRP A 7 3.74 4.76 2.23
CA TRP A 7 3.38 5.21 0.88
C TRP A 7 2.24 4.39 0.30
N PHE A 8 2.34 3.05 0.37
CA PHE A 8 1.34 2.13 -0.15
C PHE A 8 -0.02 2.38 0.50
N ARG A 9 -0.05 2.49 1.83
CA ARG A 9 -1.29 2.78 2.57
C ARG A 9 -1.89 4.14 2.20
N SER A 10 -1.06 5.18 2.13
CA SER A 10 -1.46 6.55 1.77
C SER A 10 -2.04 6.60 0.35
N MET A 11 -1.34 6.00 -0.62
CA MET A 11 -1.77 5.94 -2.01
C MET A 11 -3.08 5.14 -2.16
N GLN A 12 -3.23 4.00 -1.48
CA GLN A 12 -4.50 3.26 -1.45
C GLN A 12 -5.66 4.12 -0.94
N MET A 13 -5.44 4.93 0.10
CA MET A 13 -6.48 5.84 0.62
C MET A 13 -6.86 6.90 -0.41
N ALA A 14 -5.87 7.54 -1.05
CA ALA A 14 -6.11 8.54 -2.09
C ALA A 14 -6.88 7.97 -3.29
N LEU A 15 -6.52 6.76 -3.73
CA LEU A 15 -7.21 6.07 -4.83
C LEU A 15 -8.63 5.66 -4.45
N ARG A 16 -8.86 5.16 -3.23
CA ARG A 16 -10.20 4.83 -2.72
C ARG A 16 -11.10 6.05 -2.67
N ALA A 17 -10.59 7.18 -2.17
CA ALA A 17 -11.35 8.44 -2.11
C ALA A 17 -11.82 8.92 -3.49
N LYS A 18 -11.17 8.48 -4.58
CA LYS A 18 -11.50 8.82 -5.97
C LYS A 18 -12.18 7.69 -6.74
N ASN A 19 -12.53 6.57 -6.08
CA ASN A 19 -13.05 5.35 -6.71
C ASN A 19 -12.12 4.79 -7.81
N LYS A 20 -10.80 4.90 -7.64
CA LYS A 20 -9.79 4.46 -8.61
C LYS A 20 -8.94 3.28 -8.15
N LEU A 21 -9.15 2.77 -6.94
CA LEU A 21 -8.38 1.62 -6.45
C LEU A 21 -8.45 0.40 -7.38
N GLY A 22 -9.59 0.23 -8.06
CA GLY A 22 -9.78 -0.89 -8.97
C GLY A 22 -8.80 -0.98 -10.15
N PHE A 23 -8.17 0.14 -10.50
CA PHE A 23 -7.14 0.19 -11.56
C PHE A 23 -5.79 -0.36 -11.12
N VAL A 24 -5.54 -0.44 -9.80
CA VAL A 24 -4.25 -0.94 -9.26
C VAL A 24 -4.37 -2.31 -8.59
N ASP A 25 -5.57 -2.69 -8.13
CA ASP A 25 -5.82 -4.03 -7.56
C ASP A 25 -6.34 -5.07 -8.58
N GLY A 26 -6.64 -4.62 -9.81
CA GLY A 26 -7.06 -5.49 -10.91
C GLY A 26 -8.57 -5.75 -10.97
N SER A 27 -9.37 -5.23 -10.03
CA SER A 27 -10.83 -5.37 -10.06
C SER A 27 -11.51 -4.62 -11.22
N ILE A 28 -10.84 -3.63 -11.81
CA ILE A 28 -11.24 -2.97 -13.06
C ILE A 28 -10.27 -3.38 -14.17
N SER A 29 -10.61 -4.47 -14.87
CA SER A 29 -9.79 -5.00 -15.96
C SER A 29 -9.84 -4.13 -17.22
N LYS A 30 -8.76 -4.17 -18.01
CA LYS A 30 -8.68 -3.53 -19.32
C LYS A 30 -9.76 -4.11 -20.25
N PRO A 31 -10.70 -3.30 -20.75
CA PRO A 31 -11.72 -3.78 -21.68
C PRO A 31 -11.10 -4.08 -23.04
N VAL A 32 -11.81 -4.85 -23.86
CA VAL A 32 -11.44 -5.08 -25.26
C VAL A 32 -11.39 -3.76 -26.03
N SER A 33 -10.49 -3.64 -27.01
CA SER A 33 -10.27 -2.42 -27.79
C SER A 33 -11.51 -1.94 -28.55
N THR A 34 -12.44 -2.84 -28.85
CA THR A 34 -13.72 -2.54 -29.51
C THR A 34 -14.80 -2.04 -28.56
N SER A 35 -14.57 -2.08 -27.25
CA SER A 35 -15.54 -1.63 -26.25
C SER A 35 -15.71 -0.11 -26.29
N PRO A 36 -16.94 0.42 -26.22
CA PRO A 36 -17.17 1.86 -26.08
C PRO A 36 -16.55 2.47 -24.81
N THR A 37 -16.20 1.65 -23.82
CA THR A 37 -15.53 2.09 -22.58
C THR A 37 -13.99 2.09 -22.68
N PHE A 38 -13.40 1.58 -23.76
CA PHE A 38 -11.94 1.42 -23.89
C PHE A 38 -11.18 2.73 -23.70
N HIS A 39 -11.51 3.78 -24.46
CA HIS A 39 -10.86 5.08 -24.33
C HIS A 39 -11.09 5.73 -22.96
N GLN A 40 -12.23 5.47 -22.32
CA GLN A 40 -12.48 5.96 -20.97
C GLN A 40 -11.57 5.28 -19.96
N TRP A 41 -11.40 3.95 -20.09
CA TRP A 41 -10.50 3.18 -19.26
C TRP A 41 -9.05 3.66 -19.43
N VAL A 42 -8.57 3.83 -20.67
CA VAL A 42 -7.20 4.31 -20.97
C VAL A 42 -6.93 5.65 -20.28
N ARG A 43 -7.82 6.64 -20.42
CA ARG A 43 -7.65 7.95 -19.78
C ARG A 43 -7.52 7.86 -18.25
N VAL A 44 -8.31 6.99 -17.62
CA VAL A 44 -8.28 6.83 -16.17
C VAL A 44 -7.05 6.05 -15.72
N ASN A 45 -6.64 5.03 -16.47
CA ASN A 45 -5.40 4.30 -16.25
C ASN A 45 -4.20 5.25 -16.32
N ASP A 46 -4.09 6.08 -17.35
CA ASP A 46 -2.98 7.03 -17.53
C ASP A 46 -2.95 8.06 -16.39
N MET A 47 -4.11 8.52 -15.94
CA MET A 47 -4.23 9.40 -14.78
C MET A 47 -3.68 8.74 -13.51
N VAL A 48 -4.07 7.50 -13.23
CA VAL A 48 -3.59 6.76 -12.06
C VAL A 48 -2.08 6.47 -12.17
N THR A 49 -1.60 6.07 -13.34
CA THR A 49 -0.18 5.91 -13.64
C THR A 49 0.58 7.18 -13.35
N SER A 50 0.08 8.34 -13.80
CA SER A 50 0.71 9.64 -13.52
C SER A 50 0.78 9.91 -12.01
N TRP A 51 -0.27 9.65 -11.23
CA TRP A 51 -0.24 9.85 -9.79
C TRP A 51 0.79 8.97 -9.09
N ILE A 52 0.94 7.73 -9.53
CA ILE A 52 1.96 6.82 -9.00
C ILE A 52 3.36 7.36 -9.33
N LEU A 53 3.64 7.66 -10.60
CA LEU A 53 4.95 8.15 -11.06
C LEU A 53 5.37 9.45 -10.36
N HIS A 54 4.44 10.38 -10.14
CA HIS A 54 4.72 11.64 -9.42
C HIS A 54 4.86 11.47 -7.90
N SER A 55 4.54 10.30 -7.35
CA SER A 55 4.61 10.02 -5.91
C SER A 55 5.84 9.23 -5.48
N ILE A 56 6.71 8.87 -6.42
CA ILE A 56 7.93 8.09 -6.21
C ILE A 56 9.16 8.89 -6.65
N THR A 57 10.35 8.38 -6.37
CA THR A 57 11.60 9.02 -6.80
C THR A 57 11.76 8.96 -8.33
N SER A 58 12.46 9.95 -8.91
CA SER A 58 12.70 10.03 -10.36
C SER A 58 13.39 8.78 -10.91
N ASP A 59 14.35 8.24 -10.17
CA ASP A 59 15.09 7.04 -10.56
C ASP A 59 14.16 5.84 -10.68
N LEU A 60 13.26 5.66 -9.69
CA LEU A 60 12.28 4.59 -9.71
C LEU A 60 11.26 4.79 -10.82
N ALA A 61 10.76 6.02 -11.01
CA ALA A 61 9.84 6.37 -12.09
C ALA A 61 10.43 6.05 -13.46
N SER A 62 11.71 6.36 -13.70
CA SER A 62 12.39 6.06 -14.97
C SER A 62 12.46 4.55 -15.28
N SER A 63 12.51 3.71 -14.23
CA SER A 63 12.59 2.26 -14.39
C SER A 63 11.25 1.59 -14.73
N ILE A 64 10.13 2.29 -14.53
CA ILE A 64 8.77 1.74 -14.68
C ILE A 64 7.86 2.58 -15.60
N ILE A 65 8.39 3.65 -16.21
CA ILE A 65 7.63 4.55 -17.09
C ILE A 65 7.06 3.86 -18.34
N TYR A 66 7.67 2.74 -18.76
CA TYR A 66 7.26 1.98 -19.94
C TYR A 66 6.20 0.90 -19.68
N SER A 67 5.74 0.74 -18.43
CA SER A 67 4.65 -0.19 -18.10
C SER A 67 3.33 0.24 -18.75
N GLU A 68 2.54 -0.74 -19.21
CA GLU A 68 1.32 -0.47 -19.99
C GLU A 68 0.11 -0.11 -19.11
N SER A 69 0.17 -0.41 -17.82
CA SER A 69 -0.94 -0.21 -16.91
C SER A 69 -0.50 0.22 -15.51
N ALA A 70 -1.39 0.97 -14.83
CA ALA A 70 -1.21 1.31 -13.42
C ALA A 70 -1.13 0.04 -12.55
N TYR A 71 -1.81 -1.03 -12.96
CA TYR A 71 -1.76 -2.35 -12.32
C TYR A 71 -0.37 -2.98 -12.36
N GLU A 72 0.30 -2.96 -13.52
CA GLU A 72 1.67 -3.48 -13.66
C GLU A 72 2.65 -2.71 -12.78
N ILE A 73 2.61 -1.37 -12.84
CA ILE A 73 3.44 -0.50 -12.00
C ILE A 73 3.21 -0.81 -10.53
N TRP A 74 1.95 -0.92 -10.12
CA TRP A 74 1.58 -1.21 -8.73
C TRP A 74 2.11 -2.56 -8.26
N THR A 75 2.01 -3.58 -9.11
CA THR A 75 2.47 -4.95 -8.83
C THR A 75 3.99 -5.00 -8.74
N ASP A 76 4.71 -4.37 -9.67
CA ASP A 76 6.17 -4.27 -9.67
C ASP A 76 6.69 -3.56 -8.40
N LEU A 77 6.10 -2.42 -8.05
CA LEU A 77 6.44 -1.72 -6.80
C LEU A 77 6.19 -2.58 -5.57
N LYS A 78 5.12 -3.37 -5.58
CA LYS A 78 4.82 -4.32 -4.52
C LYS A 78 5.86 -5.43 -4.46
N GLU A 79 6.19 -6.09 -5.56
CA GLU A 79 7.19 -7.16 -5.57
C GLU A 79 8.58 -6.67 -5.16
N ARG A 80 8.98 -5.48 -5.63
CA ARG A 80 10.30 -4.90 -5.31
C ARG A 80 10.44 -4.41 -3.88
N PHE A 81 9.38 -3.79 -3.33
CA PHE A 81 9.50 -3.04 -2.08
C PHE A 81 8.60 -3.51 -0.95
N SER A 82 7.67 -4.44 -1.21
CA SER A 82 7.03 -5.21 -0.15
C SER A 82 8.12 -6.08 0.47
N GLN A 83 8.80 -5.53 1.46
CA GLN A 83 9.57 -6.38 2.35
C GLN A 83 8.60 -7.37 2.95
N PRO A 84 9.01 -8.63 3.18
CA PRO A 84 8.24 -9.49 4.05
C PRO A 84 8.03 -8.70 5.34
N ASN A 85 6.77 -8.50 5.70
CA ASN A 85 6.38 -7.77 6.91
C ASN A 85 7.03 -8.36 8.17
N VAL A 86 7.75 -9.49 8.07
CA VAL A 86 8.56 -10.14 9.10
C VAL A 86 9.46 -9.17 9.86
N THR A 87 10.25 -8.30 9.20
CA THR A 87 11.12 -7.36 9.93
C THR A 87 10.30 -6.36 10.74
N LYS A 88 9.27 -5.78 10.13
CA LYS A 88 8.39 -4.81 10.80
C LYS A 88 7.53 -5.45 11.90
N ILE A 89 7.02 -6.66 11.66
CA ILE A 89 6.33 -7.51 12.63
C ILE A 89 7.27 -7.83 13.79
N PHE A 90 8.52 -8.16 13.51
CA PHE A 90 9.52 -8.44 14.53
C PHE A 90 9.80 -7.19 15.37
N GLU A 91 10.03 -6.04 14.75
CA GLU A 91 10.20 -4.74 15.44
C GLU A 91 9.01 -4.41 16.33
N ILE A 92 7.78 -4.55 15.82
CA ILE A 92 6.56 -4.28 16.60
C ILE A 92 6.41 -5.29 17.75
N LYS A 93 6.65 -6.58 17.50
CA LYS A 93 6.63 -7.62 18.54
C LYS A 93 7.69 -7.37 19.61
N GLN A 94 8.89 -6.94 19.22
CA GLN A 94 9.96 -6.58 20.13
C GLN A 94 9.56 -5.35 20.96
N ALA A 95 9.02 -4.31 20.33
CA ALA A 95 8.53 -3.11 21.01
C ALA A 95 7.43 -3.47 22.03
N ILE A 96 6.46 -4.31 21.66
CA ILE A 96 5.42 -4.81 22.58
C ILE A 96 6.06 -5.58 23.76
N SER A 97 7.04 -6.44 23.48
CA SER A 97 7.70 -7.25 24.50
C SER A 97 8.56 -6.45 25.46
N THR A 98 9.13 -5.33 25.01
CA THR A 98 10.02 -4.47 25.82
C THR A 98 9.28 -3.28 26.43
N TRP A 99 8.03 -3.01 26.03
CA TRP A 99 7.24 -1.89 26.53
C TRP A 99 6.92 -2.03 28.01
N LYS A 100 7.35 -1.04 28.79
CA LYS A 100 7.13 -0.97 30.24
C LYS A 100 6.46 0.35 30.58
N GLN A 101 5.62 0.34 31.62
CA GLN A 101 4.91 1.53 32.06
C GLN A 101 5.87 2.60 32.60
N GLU A 102 6.91 2.21 33.34
CA GLU A 102 7.85 3.13 33.99
C GLU A 102 7.11 4.24 34.76
N ASN A 103 7.42 5.51 34.47
CA ASN A 103 6.82 6.69 35.10
C ASN A 103 5.58 7.20 34.34
N LEU A 104 5.08 6.48 33.33
CA LEU A 104 3.90 6.88 32.57
C LEU A 104 2.61 6.61 33.36
N SER A 105 1.59 7.44 33.10
CA SER A 105 0.24 7.13 33.54
C SER A 105 -0.27 5.84 32.88
N VAL A 106 -1.18 5.12 33.58
CA VAL A 106 -1.80 3.90 33.05
C VAL A 106 -2.46 4.16 31.69
N THR A 107 -3.16 5.28 31.54
CA THR A 107 -3.83 5.68 30.29
C THR A 107 -2.83 5.85 29.15
N THR A 108 -1.71 6.54 29.39
CA THR A 108 -0.68 6.77 28.38
C THR A 108 -0.02 5.45 27.96
N TYR A 109 0.33 4.61 28.93
CA TYR A 109 0.90 3.29 28.68
C TYR A 109 0.01 2.42 27.80
N PHE A 110 -1.28 2.29 28.16
CA PHE A 110 -2.23 1.46 27.41
C PHE A 110 -2.56 2.03 26.03
N THR A 111 -2.60 3.36 25.88
CA THR A 111 -2.85 3.98 24.57
C THR A 111 -1.72 3.63 23.58
N HIS A 112 -0.46 3.72 24.02
CA HIS A 112 0.69 3.32 23.20
C HIS A 112 0.73 1.82 22.92
N LEU A 113 0.45 1.00 23.93
CA LEU A 113 0.41 -0.45 23.74
C LEU A 113 -0.68 -0.84 22.73
N LYS A 114 -1.86 -0.21 22.83
CA LYS A 114 -2.96 -0.40 21.88
C LYS A 114 -2.56 0.00 20.46
N SER A 115 -1.89 1.13 20.27
CA SER A 115 -1.45 1.53 18.93
C SER A 115 -0.48 0.52 18.30
N LEU A 116 0.42 -0.07 19.10
CA LEU A 116 1.33 -1.13 18.62
C LEU A 116 0.57 -2.39 18.21
N TRP A 117 -0.45 -2.79 18.98
CA TRP A 117 -1.31 -3.92 18.64
C TRP A 117 -2.17 -3.66 17.40
N ASP A 118 -2.75 -2.48 17.28
CA ASP A 118 -3.54 -2.08 16.11
C ASP A 118 -2.64 -2.04 14.86
N GLU A 119 -1.40 -1.56 14.98
CA GLU A 119 -0.39 -1.62 13.91
C GLU A 119 -0.04 -3.07 13.54
N LEU A 120 0.23 -3.94 14.52
CA LEU A 120 0.53 -5.36 14.30
C LEU A 120 -0.61 -6.10 13.58
N ALA A 121 -1.86 -5.77 13.92
CA ALA A 121 -3.05 -6.34 13.29
C ALA A 121 -3.13 -6.02 11.80
N THR A 122 -2.61 -4.87 11.35
CA THR A 122 -2.58 -4.54 9.91
C THR A 122 -1.71 -5.46 9.06
N TYR A 123 -0.75 -6.15 9.70
CA TYR A 123 0.16 -7.10 9.03
C TYR A 123 -0.33 -8.55 9.14
N SER A 124 -1.29 -8.83 10.01
CA SER A 124 -1.88 -10.16 10.16
C SER A 124 -2.95 -10.35 9.08
N THR A 125 -2.54 -10.75 7.88
CA THR A 125 -3.49 -11.30 6.91
C THR A 125 -3.95 -12.64 7.48
N PHE A 126 -5.08 -12.64 8.19
CA PHE A 126 -5.75 -13.89 8.53
C PHE A 126 -6.05 -14.61 7.21
N PRO A 127 -5.53 -15.82 6.98
CA PRO A 127 -6.01 -16.62 5.88
C PRO A 127 -7.49 -16.88 6.17
N THR A 128 -8.37 -16.35 5.31
CA THR A 128 -9.77 -16.76 5.31
C THR A 128 -9.78 -18.24 4.97
N CYS A 129 -10.00 -19.10 5.98
CA CYS A 129 -10.27 -20.50 5.72
C CYS A 129 -11.57 -20.58 4.92
N THR A 130 -11.50 -21.24 3.76
CA THR A 130 -12.66 -21.61 2.94
C THR A 130 -13.08 -23.02 3.28
#